data_AF-A0A7X7NL08-F1
#
_entry.id   AF-A0A7X7NL08-F1
#
_cell.length_a   1.000
_cell.length_b   1.000
_cell.length_c   1.000
_cell.angle_alpha   90.00
_cell.angle_beta   90.00
_cell.angle_gamma   90.00
#
_symmetry.space_group_name_H-M   'P 1'
#
loop_
_entity.id
_entity.type
_entity.pdbx_description
1 polymer ?
#
loop_
_entity_poly.entity_id
_entity_poly.type
_entity_poly.pdbx_seq_one_letter_code
_entity_poly.pdbx_strand_id
1 'polypeptide(L)' 'IRFVAILGEQEVEAGTVTIKDLRRQDQFTVARDEAVRALRVELAQPLDLPQDD' A
#
# COMPACT_ATOMS: atom_id res chain seq x y z
N ILE A 1 3.92 -6.95 -10.58
CA ILE A 1 4.06 -5.82 -9.64
C ILE A 1 2.91 -5.93 -8.64
N ARG A 2 3.17 -5.92 -7.32
CA ARG A 2 2.12 -6.06 -6.28
C ARG A 2 1.58 -4.70 -5.83
N PHE A 3 2.48 -3.76 -5.57
CA PHE A 3 2.11 -2.43 -5.09
C PHE A 3 2.35 -1.37 -6.15
N VAL A 4 1.48 -0.36 -6.17
CA VAL A 4 1.65 0.87 -6.95
C VAL A 4 1.60 2.06 -6.01
N ALA A 5 2.61 2.93 -6.06
CA ALA A 5 2.60 4.21 -5.36
C ALA A 5 1.97 5.28 -6.27
N ILE A 6 1.04 6.03 -5.72
CA ILE A 6 0.34 7.14 -6.37
C ILE A 6 0.79 8.42 -5.66
N LEU A 7 1.29 9.37 -6.46
CA LEU A 7 1.72 10.69 -6.02
C LEU A 7 1.12 11.72 -6.98
N GLY A 8 -0.04 12.26 -6.61
CA GLY A 8 -0.63 13.44 -7.24
C GLY A 8 -0.20 14.72 -6.51
N GLU A 9 -0.75 15.86 -6.96
CA GLU A 9 -0.50 17.16 -6.31
C GLU A 9 -0.90 17.13 -4.83
N GLN A 10 -2.05 16.52 -4.50
CA GLN A 10 -2.53 16.41 -3.13
C GLN A 10 -1.59 15.61 -2.23
N GLU A 11 -1.10 14.44 -2.67
CA GLU A 11 -0.17 13.64 -1.86
C GLU A 11 1.15 14.36 -1.64
N VAL A 12 1.62 15.11 -2.64
CA VAL A 12 2.85 15.91 -2.54
C VAL A 12 2.67 17.05 -1.53
N GLU A 13 1.56 17.79 -1.60
CA GLU A 13 1.23 18.85 -0.65
C GLU A 13 1.06 18.34 0.77
N ALA A 14 0.43 17.16 0.92
CA ALA A 14 0.19 16.53 2.22
C ALA A 14 1.42 15.79 2.79
N GLY A 15 2.48 15.60 1.99
CA GLY A 15 3.65 14.81 2.40
C GLY A 15 3.34 13.30 2.57
N THR A 16 2.32 12.81 1.89
CA THR A 16 1.86 11.42 1.96
C THR A 16 2.12 10.67 0.67
N VAL A 17 1.86 9.36 0.69
CA VAL A 17 1.79 8.53 -0.51
C VAL A 17 0.64 7.55 -0.37
N THR A 18 -0.13 7.41 -1.44
CA THR A 18 -1.18 6.39 -1.53
C THR A 18 -0.59 5.14 -2.18
N ILE A 19 -0.72 4.00 -1.52
CA ILE A 19 -0.24 2.71 -2.01
C ILE A 19 -1.45 1.84 -2.33
N LYS A 20 -1.49 1.31 -3.55
CA LYS A 20 -2.51 0.35 -4.01
C LYS A 20 -1.92 -1.05 -4.03
N ASP A 21 -2.50 -2.00 -3.29
CA ASP A 21 -2.17 -3.43 -3.42
C ASP A 21 -3.06 -4.05 -4.50
N LEU A 22 -2.45 -4.41 -5.62
CA LEU A 22 -3.16 -4.98 -6.77
C LEU A 22 -3.65 -6.41 -6.52
N ARG A 23 -3.16 -7.09 -5.48
CA ARG A 23 -3.59 -8.45 -5.12
C ARG A 23 -4.83 -8.43 -4.22
N ARG A 24 -4.85 -7.53 -3.25
CA ARG A 24 -5.99 -7.35 -2.31
C ARG A 24 -7.06 -6.40 -2.85
N GLN A 25 -6.75 -5.68 -3.92
CA GLN A 25 -7.61 -4.65 -4.52
C GLN A 25 -7.98 -3.51 -3.55
N ASP A 26 -7.14 -3.28 -2.54
CA ASP A 26 -7.29 -2.21 -1.57
C ASP A 26 -6.23 -1.11 -1.79
N GLN A 27 -6.38 -0.05 -1.01
CA GLN A 27 -5.44 1.06 -0.98
C GLN A 27 -5.36 1.67 0.41
N PHE A 28 -4.19 2.20 0.73
CA PHE A 28 -3.95 2.91 1.98
C PHE A 28 -2.99 4.08 1.77
N THR A 29 -3.13 5.12 2.59
CA THR A 29 -2.32 6.33 2.52
C THR A 29 -1.47 6.43 3.78
N VAL A 30 -0.18 6.69 3.60
CA VAL A 30 0.80 6.81 4.70
C VAL A 30 1.68 8.02 4.51
N ALA A 31 2.33 8.46 5.58
CA ALA A 31 3.39 9.45 5.47
C ALA A 31 4.51 8.94 4.56
N ARG A 32 5.08 9.83 3.74
CA ARG A 32 6.03 9.44 2.70
C ARG A 32 7.28 8.76 3.27
N ASP A 33 7.74 9.16 4.44
CA ASP A 33 8.87 8.59 5.17
C ASP A 33 8.55 7.22 5.80
N GLU A 34 7.28 6.93 6.07
CA GLU A 34 6.83 5.64 6.60
C GLU A 34 6.54 4.60 5.50
N ALA A 35 6.47 5.00 4.23
CA ALA A 35 6.03 4.16 3.12
C ALA A 35 6.80 2.84 2.99
N VAL A 36 8.13 2.88 3.15
CA VAL A 36 8.98 1.68 3.09
C VAL A 36 8.65 0.70 4.23
N ARG A 37 8.39 1.22 5.43
CA ARG A 37 8.03 0.40 6.58
C ARG A 37 6.65 -0.23 6.39
N ALA A 38 5.67 0.55 5.94
CA ALA A 38 4.33 0.05 5.65
C ALA A 38 4.37 -1.08 4.61
N LEU A 39 5.11 -0.90 3.50
CA LEU A 39 5.27 -1.94 2.48
C LEU A 39 5.91 -3.23 3.03
N ARG A 40 6.89 -3.14 3.93
CA ARG A 40 7.49 -4.32 4.56
C ARG A 40 6.48 -5.10 5.39
N VAL A 41 5.61 -4.41 6.12
CA VAL A 41 4.53 -5.04 6.89
C VAL A 41 3.54 -5.74 5.95
N GLU A 42 3.07 -5.06 4.91
CA GLU A 42 2.12 -5.63 3.94
C GLU A 42 2.70 -6.82 3.15
N LEU A 43 4.01 -6.80 2.86
CA LEU A 43 4.71 -7.92 2.23
C LEU A 43 4.81 -9.15 3.14
N ALA A 44 4.95 -8.95 4.44
CA ALA A 44 5.07 -10.03 5.42
C ALA A 44 3.73 -10.68 5.76
N GLN A 45 2.62 -9.96 5.58
CA GLN A 45 1.30 -10.53 5.76
C GLN A 45 0.99 -11.54 4.65
N PRO A 46 0.34 -12.68 4.98
CA PRO A 46 -0.14 -13.59 3.96
C PRO A 46 -1.15 -12.88 3.05
N LEU A 47 -1.02 -13.13 1.75
CA LEU A 47 -2.12 -12.89 0.82
C LEU A 47 -3.24 -13.82 1.27
N ASP A 48 -4.45 -13.28 1.50
CA ASP A 48 -5.60 -14.08 1.94
C ASP A 48 -5.63 -15.39 1.14
N LEU A 49 -5.39 -16.49 1.85
CA LEU A 49 -5.61 -17.81 1.30
C LEU A 49 -7.13 -17.95 1.21
N PRO A 50 -7.71 -18.29 0.05
CA PRO A 50 -9.11 -18.68 0.03
C PRO A 50 -9.30 -19.77 1.09
N GLN A 51 -10.15 -19.49 2.08
CA GLN A 51 -10.68 -20.54 2.93
C GLN A 51 -11.57 -21.35 1.99
N ASP A 52 -11.13 -22.55 1.63
CA ASP A 52 -12.00 -23.55 1.03
C ASP A 52 -13.07 -23.89 2.10
N ASP A 53 -14.24 -23.24 2.02
CA ASP A 53 -15.47 -23.63 2.74
C ASP A 53 -16.32 -24.56 1.85
#